data_AF-A0A0C9SC20-F1
#
_entry.id   AF-A0A0C9SC20-F1
#
_cell.length_a   1.000
_cell.length_b   1.000
_cell.length_c   1.000
_cell.angle_alpha   90.00
_cell.angle_beta   90.00
_cell.angle_gamma   90.00
#
_symmetry.space_group_name_H-M   'P 1'
#
loop_
_entity.id
_entity.type
_entity.pdbx_description
1 polymer ?
#
loop_
_entity_poly.entity_id
_entity_poly.type
_entity_poly.pdbx_seq_one_letter_code
_entity_poly.pdbx_strand_id
1 'polypeptide(L)'
;VLRDARDHGVKARINFDEEAEAGPFVTSTELKGYYEICMDIKFGNWTRVFDNEAMCPYAYRGDQWVGYEDEESIAHKMDFILREGYRGVMVFNNDLDDFRGLCGPKDPLMTVIFNKVGEKALRE
;
A
#
# COMPACT_ATOMS: atom_id res chain seq x y z
N VAL A 1 -8.45 -14.46 -0.56
CA VAL A 1 -8.44 -15.27 0.68
C VAL A 1 -7.37 -16.34 0.58
N LEU A 2 -6.51 -16.47 1.59
CA LEU A 2 -5.47 -17.49 1.66
C LEU A 2 -6.08 -18.87 1.91
N ARG A 3 -5.54 -19.89 1.25
CA ARG A 3 -5.97 -21.28 1.44
C ARG A 3 -5.55 -21.85 2.79
N ASP A 4 -4.42 -21.38 3.33
CA ASP A 4 -3.94 -21.70 4.68
C ASP A 4 -3.49 -20.40 5.34
N ALA A 5 -4.22 -19.95 6.37
CA ALA A 5 -3.92 -18.72 7.11
C ALA A 5 -2.52 -18.70 7.76
N ARG A 6 -1.86 -19.85 7.88
CA ARG A 6 -0.48 -19.95 8.40
C ARG A 6 0.56 -19.73 7.32
N ASP A 7 0.20 -19.86 6.04
CA ASP A 7 1.03 -19.54 4.90
C ASP A 7 0.57 -18.21 4.29
N HIS A 8 1.21 -17.13 4.74
CA HIS A 8 0.86 -15.75 4.41
C HIS A 8 1.96 -15.04 3.59
N GLY A 9 2.95 -15.79 3.12
CA GLY A 9 4.03 -15.24 2.30
C GLY A 9 3.55 -14.85 0.90
N VAL A 10 4.35 -14.02 0.22
CA VAL A 10 4.16 -13.79 -1.21
C VAL A 10 4.20 -15.13 -1.95
N LYS A 11 3.26 -15.36 -2.89
CA LYS A 11 3.01 -16.63 -3.60
C LYS A 11 2.29 -17.72 -2.78
N ALA A 12 1.85 -17.42 -1.56
CA ALA A 12 0.95 -18.32 -0.82
C ALA A 12 -0.30 -18.62 -1.65
N ARG A 13 -0.81 -19.85 -1.51
CA ARG A 13 -1.96 -20.31 -2.29
C ARG A 13 -3.24 -19.63 -1.80
N ILE A 14 -4.09 -19.22 -2.74
CA ILE A 14 -5.42 -18.67 -2.44
C ILE A 14 -6.52 -19.71 -2.61
N ASN A 15 -7.68 -19.43 -2.03
CA ASN A 15 -8.93 -20.09 -2.38
C ASN A 15 -9.58 -19.32 -3.55
N PHE A 16 -9.86 -20.01 -4.67
CA PHE A 16 -10.39 -19.37 -5.89
C PHE A 16 -11.90 -19.18 -5.85
N ASP A 17 -12.59 -19.90 -4.97
CA ASP A 17 -14.05 -19.85 -4.83
C ASP A 17 -14.49 -18.90 -3.69
N GLU A 18 -13.56 -18.17 -3.09
CA GLU A 18 -13.80 -17.24 -1.98
C GLU A 18 -13.25 -15.84 -2.27
N GLU A 19 -14.05 -14.84 -1.93
CA GLU A 19 -13.72 -13.42 -2.09
C GLU A 19 -13.15 -12.83 -0.78
N ALA A 20 -12.30 -11.80 -0.92
CA ALA A 20 -11.77 -11.09 0.26
C ALA A 20 -12.85 -10.26 0.96
N GLU A 21 -12.66 -9.98 2.25
CA GLU A 21 -13.54 -9.11 3.02
C GLU A 21 -13.53 -7.68 2.46
N ALA A 22 -14.70 -7.19 2.08
CA ALA A 22 -14.85 -5.82 1.61
C ALA A 22 -14.51 -4.79 2.69
N GLY A 23 -13.80 -3.74 2.29
CA GLY A 23 -13.55 -2.58 3.14
C GLY A 23 -14.84 -1.81 3.47
N PRO A 24 -14.92 -1.14 4.64
CA PRO A 24 -16.14 -0.48 5.08
C PRO A 24 -16.52 0.77 4.27
N PHE A 25 -15.61 1.31 3.45
CA PHE A 25 -15.85 2.52 2.65
C PHE A 25 -15.87 2.24 1.15
N VAL A 26 -14.86 1.53 0.64
CA VAL A 26 -14.81 1.16 -0.79
C VAL A 26 -15.90 0.13 -1.11
N THR A 27 -16.24 -0.74 -0.16
CA THR A 27 -17.25 -1.80 -0.30
C THR A 27 -16.98 -2.79 -1.45
N SER A 28 -15.73 -2.88 -1.89
CA SER A 28 -15.26 -3.81 -2.92
C SER A 28 -14.49 -4.98 -2.28
N THR A 29 -14.70 -6.19 -2.82
CA THR A 29 -13.91 -7.38 -2.48
C THR A 29 -12.63 -7.49 -3.32
N GLU A 30 -12.44 -6.60 -4.31
CA GLU A 30 -11.30 -6.61 -5.22
C GLU A 30 -10.21 -5.59 -4.86
N LEU A 31 -10.54 -4.53 -4.11
CA LEU A 31 -9.58 -3.49 -3.71
C LEU A 31 -9.94 -2.85 -2.37
N LYS A 32 -8.90 -2.37 -1.68
CA LYS A 32 -9.00 -1.53 -0.48
C LYS A 32 -8.23 -0.24 -0.69
N GLY A 33 -8.76 0.87 -0.19
CA GLY A 33 -8.01 2.13 -0.14
C GLY A 33 -6.84 2.06 0.85
N TYR A 34 -5.79 2.85 0.64
CA TYR A 34 -4.69 2.95 1.61
C TYR A 34 -5.22 3.35 3.00
N TYR A 35 -6.19 4.28 3.04
CA TYR A 35 -6.85 4.67 4.28
C TYR A 35 -7.54 3.49 5.00
N GLU A 36 -8.10 2.51 4.29
CA GLU A 36 -8.68 1.31 4.90
C GLU A 36 -7.59 0.39 5.42
N ILE A 37 -6.54 0.17 4.62
CA ILE A 37 -5.43 -0.72 4.95
C ILE A 37 -4.66 -0.22 6.17
N CYS A 38 -4.37 1.08 6.24
CA CYS A 38 -3.63 1.63 7.37
C CYS A 38 -4.46 1.61 8.68
N MET A 39 -5.80 1.76 8.59
CA MET A 39 -6.70 1.53 9.73
C MET A 39 -6.72 0.06 10.14
N ASP A 40 -6.77 -0.86 9.18
CA ASP A 40 -6.69 -2.31 9.40
C ASP A 40 -5.39 -2.69 10.15
N ILE A 41 -4.25 -2.11 9.75
CA ILE A 41 -2.95 -2.31 10.42
C ILE A 41 -2.94 -1.68 11.82
N LYS A 42 -3.36 -0.42 11.95
CA LYS A 42 -3.21 0.32 13.21
C LYS A 42 -4.22 -0.09 14.29
N PHE A 43 -5.43 -0.46 13.88
CA PHE A 43 -6.57 -0.71 14.78
C PHE A 43 -7.22 -2.08 14.58
N GLY A 44 -7.02 -2.73 13.44
CA GLY A 44 -7.68 -3.99 13.05
C GLY A 44 -6.89 -5.27 13.32
N ASN A 45 -5.75 -5.18 14.01
CA ASN A 45 -4.83 -6.30 14.30
C ASN A 45 -4.30 -7.01 13.04
N TRP A 46 -4.10 -6.26 11.95
CA TRP A 46 -3.40 -6.77 10.79
C TRP A 46 -1.89 -6.68 10.99
N THR A 47 -1.16 -7.68 10.48
CA THR A 47 0.30 -7.70 10.49
C THR A 47 0.83 -7.17 9.17
N ARG A 48 1.60 -6.08 9.21
CA ARG A 48 2.37 -5.59 8.06
C ARG A 48 3.67 -6.36 7.92
N VAL A 49 4.02 -6.74 6.70
CA VAL A 49 5.33 -7.29 6.32
C VAL A 49 5.84 -6.56 5.10
N PHE A 50 7.12 -6.22 5.09
CA PHE A 50 7.78 -5.62 3.94
C PHE A 50 8.50 -6.70 3.14
N ASP A 51 8.19 -6.82 1.85
CA ASP A 51 8.88 -7.75 0.95
C ASP A 51 10.10 -7.06 0.33
N ASN A 52 11.30 -7.57 0.67
CA ASN A 52 12.57 -6.98 0.21
C ASN A 52 12.91 -7.31 -1.25
N GLU A 53 12.20 -8.21 -1.91
CA GLU A 53 12.40 -8.51 -3.33
C GLU A 53 11.57 -7.55 -4.20
N ALA A 54 10.29 -7.39 -3.86
CA ALA A 54 9.35 -6.49 -4.52
C ALA A 54 9.51 -5.02 -4.10
N MET A 55 10.18 -4.76 -2.97
CA MET A 55 10.28 -3.44 -2.33
C MET A 55 8.90 -2.82 -2.05
N CYS A 56 7.93 -3.66 -1.68
CA CYS A 56 6.55 -3.29 -1.39
C CYS A 56 6.02 -4.04 -0.17
N PRO A 57 5.11 -3.44 0.63
CA PRO A 57 4.50 -4.13 1.73
C PRO A 57 3.33 -5.03 1.31
N TYR A 58 3.03 -5.97 2.18
CA TYR A 58 1.72 -6.60 2.28
C TYR A 58 1.26 -6.63 3.72
N ALA A 59 -0.04 -6.80 3.93
CA ALA A 59 -0.62 -6.97 5.26
C ALA A 59 -1.58 -8.16 5.27
N TYR A 60 -1.70 -8.82 6.42
CA TYR A 60 -2.58 -9.96 6.57
C TYR A 60 -3.21 -10.07 7.96
N ARG A 61 -4.37 -10.72 8.02
CA ARG A 61 -5.07 -11.10 9.25
C ARG A 61 -5.90 -12.36 8.99
N GLY A 62 -5.58 -13.45 9.67
CA GLY A 62 -6.20 -14.74 9.39
C GLY A 62 -5.91 -15.16 7.96
N ASP A 63 -6.95 -15.38 7.17
CA ASP A 63 -6.88 -15.72 5.74
C ASP A 63 -6.99 -14.49 4.82
N GLN A 64 -7.19 -13.29 5.37
CA GLN A 64 -7.23 -12.06 4.59
C GLN A 64 -5.81 -11.56 4.33
N TRP A 65 -5.54 -11.17 3.10
CA TRP A 65 -4.23 -10.74 2.63
C TRP A 65 -4.38 -9.62 1.61
N VAL A 66 -3.59 -8.55 1.75
CA VAL A 66 -3.59 -7.41 0.83
C VAL A 66 -2.15 -6.99 0.54
N GLY A 67 -1.80 -6.93 -0.75
CA GLY A 67 -0.59 -6.27 -1.22
C GLY A 67 -0.92 -4.82 -1.53
N TYR A 68 -0.08 -3.89 -1.11
CA TYR A 68 -0.39 -2.47 -1.19
C TYR A 68 0.86 -1.60 -1.29
N GLU A 69 0.67 -0.29 -1.39
CA GLU A 69 1.74 0.70 -1.34
C GLU A 69 1.66 1.48 -0.03
N ASP A 70 2.80 1.84 0.53
CA ASP A 70 2.91 2.78 1.64
C ASP A 70 4.05 3.79 1.41
N GLU A 71 4.31 4.62 2.41
CA GLU A 71 5.36 5.65 2.34
C GLU A 71 6.74 5.06 2.01
N GLU A 72 7.06 3.85 2.50
CA GLU A 72 8.34 3.18 2.26
C GLU A 72 8.45 2.70 0.82
N SER A 73 7.44 1.99 0.31
CA SER A 73 7.46 1.49 -1.08
C SER A 73 7.41 2.62 -2.11
N ILE A 74 6.62 3.66 -1.85
CA ILE A 74 6.56 4.84 -2.72
C ILE A 74 7.90 5.58 -2.72
N ALA A 75 8.57 5.71 -1.57
CA ALA A 75 9.89 6.33 -1.53
C ALA A 75 10.89 5.55 -2.41
N HIS A 76 10.89 4.21 -2.36
CA HIS A 76 11.72 3.38 -3.22
C HIS A 76 11.40 3.54 -4.71
N LYS A 77 10.12 3.58 -5.08
CA LYS A 77 9.70 3.81 -6.48
C LYS A 77 10.08 5.20 -6.96
N MET A 78 9.92 6.22 -6.14
CA MET A 78 10.34 7.58 -6.48
C MET A 78 11.85 7.67 -6.67
N ASP A 79 12.64 7.04 -5.81
CA ASP A 79 14.11 6.98 -5.98
C ASP A 79 14.51 6.29 -7.29
N PHE A 80 13.81 5.21 -7.68
CA PHE A 80 13.98 4.58 -8.99
C PHE A 80 13.63 5.55 -10.13
N ILE A 81 12.44 6.16 -10.08
CA ILE A 81 11.92 7.05 -11.14
C ILE A 81 12.84 8.24 -11.39
N LEU A 82 13.35 8.84 -10.30
CA LEU A 82 14.26 9.99 -10.37
C LEU A 82 15.64 9.58 -10.91
N ARG A 83 16.17 8.43 -10.49
CA ARG A 83 17.47 7.90 -10.93
C ARG A 83 17.47 7.54 -12.41
N GLU A 84 16.42 6.89 -12.89
CA GLU A 84 16.31 6.47 -14.30
C GLU A 84 15.91 7.64 -15.23
N GLY A 85 15.64 8.84 -14.69
CA GLY A 85 15.34 10.03 -15.48
C GLY A 85 13.95 10.02 -16.11
N TYR A 86 12.99 9.29 -15.54
CA TYR A 86 11.59 9.37 -15.94
C TYR A 86 11.02 10.77 -15.66
N ARG A 87 10.03 11.18 -16.47
CA ARG A 87 9.49 12.54 -16.45
C ARG A 87 8.51 12.84 -15.32
N GLY A 88 7.98 11.81 -14.67
CA GLY A 88 7.00 11.99 -13.60
C GLY A 88 6.30 10.69 -13.24
N VAL A 89 5.28 10.83 -12.40
CA VAL A 89 4.45 9.74 -11.90
C VAL A 89 2.98 10.06 -12.08
N MET A 90 2.16 9.03 -12.25
CA MET A 90 0.71 9.14 -12.22
C MET A 90 0.21 8.38 -10.99
N VAL A 91 -0.75 8.96 -10.27
CA VAL A 91 -1.35 8.37 -9.07
C VAL A 91 -2.80 7.99 -9.38
N PHE A 92 -3.12 6.72 -9.17
CA PHE A 92 -4.47 6.19 -9.30
C PHE A 92 -4.90 5.55 -7.97
N ASN A 93 -5.78 6.19 -7.20
CA ASN A 93 -6.25 7.57 -7.30
C ASN A 93 -6.13 8.28 -5.95
N ASN A 94 -6.12 9.61 -5.98
CA ASN A 94 -5.84 10.44 -4.80
C ASN A 94 -6.83 10.23 -3.64
N ASP A 95 -8.08 9.89 -3.95
CA ASP A 95 -9.13 9.60 -2.97
C ASP A 95 -8.97 8.25 -2.26
N LEU A 96 -8.02 7.41 -2.67
CA LEU A 96 -7.63 6.20 -1.94
C LEU A 96 -6.45 6.39 -0.98
N ASP A 97 -5.80 7.57 -0.97
CA ASP A 97 -4.81 7.94 0.06
C ASP A 97 -5.50 8.20 1.42
N ASP A 98 -4.76 8.36 2.51
CA ASP A 98 -5.30 8.84 3.79
C ASP A 98 -5.54 10.36 3.76
N PHE A 99 -6.41 10.80 2.85
CA PHE A 99 -6.73 12.21 2.62
C PHE A 99 -7.43 12.90 3.81
N ARG A 100 -7.83 12.12 4.83
CA ARG A 100 -8.42 12.62 6.08
C ARG A 100 -7.53 12.45 7.30
N GLY A 101 -6.40 11.74 7.20
CA GLY A 101 -5.53 11.46 8.35
C GLY A 101 -6.21 10.56 9.40
N LEU A 102 -6.92 9.53 8.94
CA LEU A 102 -7.64 8.58 9.79
C LEU A 102 -6.70 7.69 10.61
N CYS A 103 -5.55 7.34 10.06
CA CYS A 103 -4.57 6.45 10.69
C CYS A 103 -3.21 7.12 10.88
N GLY A 104 -2.97 8.29 10.28
CA GLY A 104 -1.70 8.99 10.32
C GLY A 104 -1.80 10.46 9.90
N PRO A 105 -0.72 11.05 9.39
CA PRO A 105 -0.75 12.34 8.71
C PRO A 105 -1.73 12.31 7.52
N LYS A 106 -2.19 13.50 7.09
CA LYS A 106 -3.01 13.62 5.88
C LYS A 106 -2.16 13.44 4.62
N ASP A 107 -2.75 12.79 3.62
CA ASP A 107 -2.16 12.60 2.28
C ASP A 107 -0.71 12.05 2.33
N PRO A 108 -0.43 10.99 3.11
CA PRO A 108 0.94 10.54 3.36
C PRO A 108 1.63 10.05 2.09
N LEU A 109 0.92 9.33 1.22
CA LEU A 109 1.49 8.80 -0.03
C LEU A 109 1.84 9.94 -1.00
N MET A 110 0.93 10.89 -1.16
CA MET A 110 1.15 12.08 -1.98
C MET A 110 2.27 12.97 -1.43
N THR A 111 2.38 13.07 -0.10
CA THR A 111 3.42 13.83 0.57
C THR A 111 4.81 13.28 0.24
N VAL A 112 4.98 11.95 0.24
CA VAL A 112 6.26 11.32 -0.14
C VAL A 112 6.62 11.65 -1.59
N ILE A 113 5.67 11.55 -2.52
CA ILE A 113 5.88 11.89 -3.93
C ILE A 113 6.32 13.34 -4.07
N PHE A 114 5.60 14.28 -3.44
CA PHE A 114 5.91 15.71 -3.51
C PHE A 114 7.30 16.03 -2.97
N ASN A 115 7.66 15.47 -1.81
CA ASN A 115 8.95 15.70 -1.18
C ASN A 115 10.10 15.16 -2.04
N LYS A 116 9.98 13.95 -2.59
CA LYS A 116 11.01 13.36 -3.46
C LYS A 116 11.25 14.16 -4.74
N VAL A 117 10.20 14.70 -5.35
CA VAL A 117 10.33 15.60 -6.51
C VAL A 117 11.01 16.92 -6.11
N GLY A 118 10.62 17.50 -4.97
CA GLY A 118 11.22 18.72 -4.44
C GLY A 118 12.71 18.57 -4.11
N GLU A 119 13.11 17.44 -3.52
CA GLU A 119 14.50 17.12 -3.22
C GLU A 119 15.37 17.06 -4.48
N LYS A 120 14.87 16.49 -5.59
CA LYS A 120 15.59 16.50 -6.87
C LYS A 120 15.80 17.91 -7.39
N ALA A 121 14.75 18.73 -7.36
CA ALA A 121 14.81 20.12 -7.83
C ALA A 121 15.80 20.98 -7.04
N LEU A 122 16.06 20.66 -5.76
CA LEU A 122 17.07 21.35 -4.93
C LEU A 122 18.52 20.91 -5.21
N ARG A 123 18.72 19.78 -5.89
CA ARG A 123 20.06 19.22 -6.20
C ARG A 123 20.57 19.58 -7.59
N GLU A 124 19.71 20.12 -8.45
CA GLU A 124 19.99 20.61 -9.79
C GLU A 124 20.17 22.14 -9.79
#